data_AF-A0AAV1GKL5-F1
#
_entry.id   AF-A0AAV1GKL5-F1
#
_cell.length_a   1.000
_cell.length_b   1.000
_cell.length_c   1.000
_cell.angle_alpha   90.00
_cell.angle_beta   90.00
_cell.angle_gamma   90.00
#
_symmetry.space_group_name_H-M   'P 1'
#
loop_
_entity.id
_entity.type
_entity.pdbx_description
1 polymer ?
#
loop_
_entity_poly.entity_id
_entity_poly.type
_entity_poly.pdbx_seq_one_letter_code
_entity_poly.pdbx_strand_id
1 'polypeptide(L)'
;MEIKPSKSRSISIVKGQLSNERFHVNNEPIPTVLEKPVKSLGRWYSAELKDSKQLEQLKLDTIHGLKQINSTALPGKLKLWCLQFGLLPRLMWPISIYEVTISHAKRLERLVNAQ
;
A
#
# COMPACT_ATOMS: atom_id res chain seq x y z
N MET A 1 -18.11 -25.15 0.02
CA MET A 1 -17.84 -23.86 0.67
C MET A 1 -18.65 -22.81 -0.06
N GLU A 2 -19.57 -22.12 0.62
CA GLU A 2 -20.42 -21.10 -0.02
C GLU A 2 -19.76 -19.72 0.01
N ILE A 3 -19.86 -19.00 -1.11
CA ILE A 3 -19.35 -17.64 -1.23
C ILE A 3 -20.31 -16.71 -0.48
N LYS A 4 -19.79 -15.96 0.50
CA LYS A 4 -20.58 -14.98 1.25
C LYS A 4 -20.53 -13.62 0.55
N PRO A 5 -21.69 -13.04 0.13
CA PRO A 5 -21.73 -11.73 -0.51
C PRO A 5 -21.08 -10.63 0.35
N SER A 6 -21.31 -10.65 1.66
CA SER A 6 -20.77 -9.68 2.62
C SER A 6 -19.23 -9.67 2.72
N LYS A 7 -18.58 -10.80 2.43
CA LYS A 7 -17.11 -10.93 2.43
C LYS A 7 -16.48 -10.72 1.06
N SER A 8 -17.30 -10.65 0.01
CA SER A 8 -16.87 -10.48 -1.36
C SER A 8 -16.90 -8.99 -1.74
N ARG A 9 -16.10 -8.59 -2.72
CA ARG A 9 -16.20 -7.27 -3.34
C ARG A 9 -16.22 -7.39 -4.83
N SER A 10 -17.00 -6.52 -5.47
CA SER A 10 -17.15 -6.49 -6.91
C SER A 10 -16.64 -5.19 -7.51
N ILE A 11 -16.18 -5.29 -8.75
CA ILE A 11 -15.79 -4.16 -9.58
C ILE A 11 -16.09 -4.51 -11.03
N SER A 12 -16.75 -3.60 -11.74
CA SER A 12 -16.99 -3.73 -13.18
C SER A 12 -16.22 -2.65 -13.92
N ILE A 13 -15.54 -3.04 -14.99
CA ILE A 13 -14.77 -2.12 -15.84
C ILE A 13 -15.23 -2.31 -17.27
N VAL A 14 -15.80 -1.25 -17.86
CA VAL A 14 -16.27 -1.25 -19.24
C VAL A 14 -15.52 -0.15 -19.99
N LYS A 15 -14.81 -0.52 -21.07
CA LYS A 15 -13.99 0.40 -21.87
C LYS A 15 -12.99 1.23 -21.02
N GLY A 16 -12.41 0.61 -20.00
CA GLY A 16 -11.43 1.26 -19.11
C GLY A 16 -12.02 2.21 -18.06
N GLN A 17 -13.35 2.30 -17.95
CA GLN A 17 -14.04 3.09 -16.94
C GLN A 17 -14.79 2.20 -15.96
N LEU A 18 -14.89 2.65 -14.71
CA LEU A 18 -15.71 1.99 -13.70
C LEU A 18 -17.18 2.00 -14.13
N SER A 19 -17.81 0.84 -14.08
CA SER A 19 -19.24 0.65 -14.30
C SER A 19 -19.94 0.37 -12.97
N ASN A 20 -21.20 0.78 -12.87
CA ASN A 20 -22.06 0.54 -11.70
C ASN A 20 -22.81 -0.80 -11.74
N GLU A 21 -22.40 -1.71 -12.64
CA GLU A 21 -22.94 -3.06 -12.70
C GLU A 21 -22.72 -3.81 -11.37
N ARG A 22 -23.77 -4.50 -10.90
CA ARG A 22 -23.77 -5.22 -9.64
C ARG A 22 -23.82 -6.72 -9.86
N PHE A 23 -22.92 -7.40 -9.18
CA PHE A 23 -22.89 -8.86 -9.14
C PHE A 23 -23.73 -9.37 -7.98
N HIS A 24 -24.39 -10.50 -8.19
CA HIS A 24 -25.25 -11.13 -7.18
C HIS A 24 -24.77 -12.55 -6.91
N VAL A 25 -24.85 -12.97 -5.65
CA VAL A 25 -24.65 -14.36 -5.24
C VAL A 25 -25.86 -14.74 -4.39
N ASN A 26 -26.55 -15.82 -4.75
CA ASN A 26 -27.80 -16.25 -4.10
C ASN A 26 -28.86 -15.13 -4.05
N ASN A 27 -28.99 -14.36 -5.14
CA ASN A 27 -29.85 -13.17 -5.26
C ASN A 27 -29.52 -12.00 -4.29
N GLU A 28 -28.45 -12.09 -3.51
CA GLU A 28 -27.95 -10.98 -2.70
C GLU A 28 -26.86 -10.19 -3.46
N PRO A 29 -26.93 -8.84 -3.47
CA PRO A 29 -25.92 -8.03 -4.15
C PRO A 29 -24.59 -8.04 -3.39
N ILE A 30 -23.50 -8.22 -4.12
CA ILE A 30 -22.14 -8.08 -3.60
C ILE A 30 -21.79 -6.58 -3.51
N PRO A 31 -21.32 -6.07 -2.35
CA PRO A 31 -20.87 -4.68 -2.23
C PRO A 31 -19.74 -4.36 -3.19
N THR A 32 -19.78 -3.19 -3.82
CA THR A 32 -18.72 -2.78 -4.73
C THR A 32 -17.48 -2.32 -3.96
N VAL A 33 -16.32 -2.35 -4.63
CA VAL A 33 -15.08 -1.79 -4.09
C VAL A 33 -15.18 -0.26 -3.88
N LEU A 34 -16.06 0.41 -4.63
CA LEU A 34 -16.37 1.83 -4.46
C LEU A 34 -17.09 2.10 -3.14
N GLU A 35 -18.11 1.31 -2.82
CA GLU A 35 -18.88 1.44 -1.58
C GLU A 35 -18.09 0.98 -0.35
N LYS A 36 -17.40 -0.15 -0.49
CA LYS A 36 -16.65 -0.78 0.59
C LYS A 36 -15.29 -1.27 0.08
N PRO A 37 -14.26 -0.40 0.11
CA PRO A 37 -12.88 -0.80 -0.16
C PRO A 37 -12.47 -2.01 0.70
N VAL A 38 -11.59 -2.85 0.16
CA VAL A 38 -11.14 -4.07 0.85
C VAL A 38 -9.64 -4.13 0.94
N LYS A 39 -9.16 -4.62 2.08
CA LYS A 39 -7.74 -4.93 2.28
C LYS A 39 -7.54 -6.43 2.15
N SER A 40 -6.65 -6.85 1.27
CA SER A 40 -6.25 -8.25 1.12
C SER A 40 -4.73 -8.36 1.06
N LEU A 41 -4.15 -9.24 1.88
CA LEU A 41 -2.70 -9.46 1.99
C LEU A 41 -1.88 -8.17 2.18
N GLY A 42 -2.42 -7.19 2.91
CA GLY A 42 -1.76 -5.90 3.13
C GLY A 42 -2.04 -4.84 2.05
N ARG A 43 -2.56 -5.24 0.88
CA ARG A 43 -2.92 -4.33 -0.21
C ARG A 43 -4.33 -3.80 -0.06
N TRP A 44 -4.51 -2.50 -0.23
CA TRP A 44 -5.82 -1.89 -0.37
C TRP A 44 -6.29 -1.91 -1.82
N TYR A 45 -7.50 -2.42 -2.03
CA TYR A 45 -8.21 -2.34 -3.29
C TYR A 45 -9.31 -1.28 -3.14
N SER A 46 -9.21 -0.22 -3.93
CA SER A 46 -10.15 0.89 -3.99
C SER A 46 -10.57 1.12 -5.44
N ALA A 47 -11.64 1.89 -5.65
CA ALA A 47 -12.16 2.18 -6.99
C ALA A 47 -11.13 2.88 -7.89
N GLU A 48 -10.18 3.62 -7.33
CA GLU A 48 -9.15 4.33 -8.12
C GLU A 48 -8.22 3.37 -8.88
N LEU A 49 -8.09 2.11 -8.41
CA LEU A 49 -7.18 1.09 -8.97
C LEU A 49 -5.75 1.60 -9.19
N LYS A 50 -5.34 2.59 -8.39
CA LYS A 50 -4.03 3.24 -8.44
C LYS A 50 -3.38 3.12 -7.08
N ASP A 51 -2.07 2.87 -7.12
CA ASP A 51 -1.26 2.78 -5.91
C ASP A 51 -0.63 4.12 -5.51
N SER A 52 -0.86 5.20 -6.27
CA SER A 52 -0.17 6.49 -6.11
C SER A 52 -0.22 7.05 -4.69
N LYS A 53 -1.37 6.92 -4.01
CA LYS A 53 -1.54 7.35 -2.61
C LYS A 53 -0.65 6.54 -1.65
N GLN A 54 -0.48 5.24 -1.91
CA GLN A 54 0.28 4.32 -1.07
C GLN A 54 1.77 4.48 -1.31
N LEU A 55 2.16 4.82 -2.54
CA LEU A 55 3.51 5.26 -2.89
C LEU A 55 3.90 6.57 -2.18
N GLU A 56 3.01 7.56 -2.13
CA GLU A 56 3.28 8.79 -1.36
C GLU A 56 3.32 8.51 0.15
N GLN A 57 2.46 7.63 0.67
CA GLN A 57 2.52 7.22 2.07
C GLN A 57 3.85 6.52 2.38
N LEU A 58 4.31 5.60 1.53
CA LEU A 58 5.60 4.91 1.66
C LEU A 58 6.76 5.91 1.76
N LYS A 59 6.73 6.97 0.95
CA LYS A 59 7.71 8.03 0.99
C LYS A 59 7.68 8.81 2.31
N LEU A 60 6.49 9.16 2.80
CA LEU A 60 6.34 9.83 4.10
C LEU A 60 6.83 8.95 5.25
N ASP A 61 6.48 7.67 5.24
CA ASP A 61 6.90 6.68 6.25
C ASP A 61 8.43 6.53 6.25
N THR A 62 9.06 6.52 5.06
CA THR A 62 10.51 6.49 4.91
C THR A 62 11.14 7.72 5.57
N ILE A 63 10.67 8.93 5.23
CA ILE A 63 11.20 10.19 5.78
C ILE A 63 11.00 10.23 7.30
N HIS A 64 9.83 9.85 7.77
CA HIS A 64 9.51 9.86 9.21
C HIS A 64 10.39 8.87 9.97
N GLY A 65 10.53 7.64 9.47
CA GLY A 65 11.36 6.61 10.09
C GLY A 65 12.83 7.02 10.17
N LEU A 66 13.40 7.59 9.10
CA LEU A 66 14.77 8.07 9.13
C LEU A 66 14.97 9.23 10.11
N LYS A 67 14.04 10.21 10.12
CA LYS A 67 14.06 11.31 11.11
C LYS A 67 14.01 10.79 12.54
N GLN A 68 13.14 9.82 12.82
CA GLN A 68 13.05 9.19 14.14
C GLN A 68 14.36 8.52 14.53
N ILE A 69 14.95 7.69 13.65
CA ILE A 69 16.25 7.04 13.92
C ILE A 69 17.32 8.11 14.19
N ASN A 70 17.37 9.16 13.38
CA ASN A 70 18.37 10.21 13.55
C ASN A 70 18.18 11.01 14.84
N SER A 71 16.93 11.25 15.27
CA SER A 71 16.63 11.95 16.53
C SER A 71 16.98 11.17 17.80
N THR A 72 17.25 9.86 17.69
CA THR A 72 17.64 9.07 18.87
C THR A 72 19.05 9.45 19.34
N ALA A 73 19.29 9.33 20.65
CA ALA A 73 20.61 9.49 21.26
C ALA A 73 21.53 8.25 21.08
N LEU A 74 21.20 7.37 20.13
CA LEU A 74 21.95 6.13 19.91
C LEU A 74 23.28 6.41 19.17
N PRO A 75 24.36 5.67 19.48
CA PRO A 75 25.57 5.64 18.67
C PRO A 75 25.27 5.28 17.21
N GLY A 76 26.07 5.78 16.27
CA GLY A 76 25.86 5.58 14.83
C GLY A 76 25.68 4.11 14.42
N LYS A 77 26.44 3.18 15.03
CA LYS A 77 26.29 1.73 14.78
C LYS A 77 24.89 1.21 15.11
N LEU A 78 24.29 1.69 16.21
CA LEU A 78 22.94 1.29 16.61
C LEU A 78 21.87 1.97 15.76
N LYS A 79 22.10 3.21 15.31
CA LYS A 79 21.22 3.86 14.31
C LYS A 79 21.20 3.09 12.98
N LEU A 80 22.38 2.66 12.51
CA LEU A 80 22.48 1.83 11.31
C LEU A 80 21.77 0.49 11.49
N TRP A 81 21.90 -0.12 12.68
CA TRP A 81 21.14 -1.33 13.01
C TRP A 81 19.63 -1.08 12.95
N CYS A 82 19.13 0.02 13.50
CA CYS A 82 17.71 0.40 13.41
C CYS A 82 17.26 0.61 11.96
N LEU A 83 18.10 1.19 11.11
CA LEU A 83 17.82 1.32 9.69
C LEU A 83 17.69 -0.06 9.02
N GLN A 84 18.72 -0.90 9.16
CA GLN A 84 18.82 -2.19 8.47
C GLN A 84 17.77 -3.21 8.93
N PHE A 85 17.54 -3.32 10.24
CA PHE A 85 16.70 -4.37 10.82
C PHE A 85 15.36 -3.86 11.37
N GLY A 86 15.19 -2.54 11.50
CA GLY A 86 13.95 -1.93 11.96
C GLY A 86 13.15 -1.32 10.81
N LEU A 87 13.69 -0.28 10.19
CA LEU A 87 12.98 0.50 9.16
C LEU A 87 12.88 -0.24 7.84
N LEU A 88 14.00 -0.77 7.33
CA LEU A 88 14.05 -1.39 6.01
C LEU A 88 13.05 -2.56 5.86
N PRO A 89 12.93 -3.53 6.79
CA PRO A 89 11.94 -4.61 6.67
C PRO A 89 10.50 -4.11 6.63
N ARG A 90 10.19 -3.01 7.33
CA ARG A 90 8.86 -2.39 7.32
C ARG A 90 8.55 -1.72 5.98
N LEU A 91 9.56 -1.12 5.34
CA LEU A 91 9.42 -0.52 4.00
C LEU A 91 9.38 -1.57 2.89
N MET A 92 10.07 -2.70 3.06
CA MET A 92 10.07 -3.79 2.08
C MET A 92 8.69 -4.39 1.84
N TRP A 93 7.86 -4.51 2.89
CA TRP A 93 6.51 -5.07 2.76
C TRP A 93 5.60 -4.29 1.78
N PRO A 94 5.37 -2.97 1.94
CA PRO A 94 4.60 -2.20 0.97
C PRO A 94 5.27 -2.14 -0.41
N ILE A 95 6.60 -2.16 -0.51
CA ILE A 95 7.31 -2.23 -1.81
C ILE A 95 6.99 -3.52 -2.56
N SER A 96 6.91 -4.65 -1.85
CA SER A 96 6.58 -5.95 -2.44
C SER A 96 5.11 -6.11 -2.82
N ILE A 97 4.21 -5.37 -2.15
CA ILE A 97 2.76 -5.49 -2.35
C ILE A 97 2.23 -4.54 -3.41
N TYR A 98 2.72 -3.30 -3.44
CA TYR A 98 2.26 -2.25 -4.34
C TYR A 98 3.11 -2.21 -5.60
N GLU A 99 2.55 -1.69 -6.69
CA GLU A 99 3.28 -1.51 -7.94
C GLU A 99 4.22 -0.30 -7.84
N VAL A 100 5.41 -0.53 -7.28
CA VAL A 100 6.45 0.47 -7.20
C VAL A 100 7.27 0.46 -8.48
N THR A 101 7.04 1.45 -9.35
CA THR A 101 7.86 1.65 -10.54
C THR A 101 9.30 2.00 -10.17
N ILE A 102 10.25 1.69 -11.06
CA ILE A 102 11.69 2.01 -10.88
C ILE A 102 11.93 3.51 -10.62
N SER A 103 11.16 4.41 -11.25
CA SER A 103 11.32 5.86 -11.04
C SER A 103 11.01 6.29 -9.61
N HIS A 104 9.95 5.73 -9.00
CA HIS A 104 9.59 5.95 -7.60
C HIS A 104 10.64 5.35 -6.66
N ALA A 105 11.14 4.14 -6.94
CA ALA A 105 12.23 3.53 -6.16
C ALA A 105 13.49 4.40 -6.18
N LYS A 106 13.93 4.88 -7.35
CA LYS A 106 15.07 5.81 -7.49
C LYS A 106 14.84 7.15 -6.77
N ARG A 107 13.59 7.58 -6.62
CA ARG A 107 13.26 8.79 -5.85
C ARG A 107 13.40 8.55 -4.35
N LEU A 108 12.96 7.40 -3.86
CA LEU A 108 13.16 6.98 -2.48
C LEU A 108 14.64 6.85 -2.14
N GLU A 109 15.43 6.19 -3.00
CA GLU A 109 16.88 6.07 -2.85
C GLU A 109 17.56 7.43 -2.71
N ARG A 110 17.25 8.39 -3.59
CA ARG A 110 17.77 9.75 -3.51
C ARG A 110 17.39 10.47 -2.22
N LEU A 111 16.20 10.22 -1.66
CA LEU A 111 15.78 10.80 -0.40
C LEU A 111 16.57 10.23 0.79
N VAL A 112 16.84 8.92 0.77
CA VAL A 112 17.66 8.26 1.80
C VAL A 112 19.09 8.79 1.76
N ASN A 113 19.67 8.94 0.58
CA ASN A 113 21.06 9.40 0.40
C ASN A 113 21.26 10.92 0.63
N ALA A 114 20.18 11.70 0.67
CA ALA A 114 20.25 13.16 0.85
C ALA A 114 20.11 13.60 2.32
N GLN A 115 19.87 12.67 3.25
CA GLN A 115 19.90 12.92 4.70
C GLN A 115 21.29 12.67 5.27
#